data_AF-A0A2R7P8P1-F1
#
_entry.id   AF-A0A2R7P8P1-F1
#
_cell.length_a   1.000
_cell.length_b   1.000
_cell.length_c   1.000
_cell.angle_alpha   90.00
_cell.angle_beta   90.00
_cell.angle_gamma   90.00
#
_symmetry.space_group_name_H-M   'P 1'
#
loop_
_entity.id
_entity.type
_entity.pdbx_description
1 polymer ?
#
loop_
_entity_poly.entity_id
_entity_poly.type
_entity_poly.pdbx_seq_one_letter_code
_entity_poly.pdbx_strand_id
1 'polypeptide(L)'
;MVWQRKVVWAEGMFLRPQHFQQQERHLDFLIQGRSLSAQPFYWGFSELTLDTQMLALGKVALISAQGVLPDGTPFRIPDVDDAPPPFDVGKNTKDTLIHLSLPLRRRSGAEVTLADDDAGMTRYQAQVLEVADINDVGAQPAEVQLGIARFSLRTSHDLSDGWVSLPVTHVVERKADGAALLDKTFIPTVVNNSETSALFAFCRELHGLLRQRGVALEERLIQPGRGGVGEVGDFLMLQFINRWEPAVEHWVRIRSIHPERLFDDLLKMAGELSTFTREQRRPAPLPAYDHDDLRSCFPPLMLELRRGLSSVLEQNAIQIELQERQYGVRVALIPSTELLTTCDFVLAVHAQTTVEFLRTHFPTQTKLGPVEKIRDLVNLHLP
;
A
#
# COMPACT_ATOMS: atom_id res chain seq x y z
N MET A 1 5.73 -37.54 16.80
CA MET A 1 6.74 -36.58 17.30
C MET A 1 6.26 -35.98 18.63
N VAL A 2 7.16 -35.74 19.59
CA VAL A 2 6.85 -35.39 21.00
C VAL A 2 6.79 -33.88 21.27
N TRP A 3 7.53 -33.06 20.50
CA TRP A 3 7.82 -31.64 20.78
C TRP A 3 6.63 -30.74 21.13
N GLN A 4 5.46 -30.97 20.56
CA GLN A 4 4.24 -30.14 20.74
C GLN A 4 3.10 -30.92 21.39
N ARG A 5 3.37 -32.11 21.96
CA ARG A 5 2.32 -32.90 22.61
C ARG A 5 1.90 -32.28 23.94
N LYS A 6 0.62 -32.45 24.26
CA LYS A 6 0.03 -32.00 25.53
C LYS A 6 0.70 -32.70 26.72
N VAL A 7 0.96 -31.95 27.78
CA VAL A 7 1.37 -32.50 29.08
C VAL A 7 0.16 -33.12 29.78
N VAL A 8 0.33 -34.33 30.32
CA VAL A 8 -0.70 -34.99 31.14
C VAL A 8 -0.37 -34.73 32.61
N TRP A 9 -1.24 -33.99 33.29
CA TRP A 9 -1.13 -33.70 34.72
C TRP A 9 -1.86 -34.79 35.50
N ALA A 10 -1.09 -35.71 36.11
CA ALA A 10 -1.62 -36.81 36.90
C ALA A 10 -1.45 -36.52 38.40
N GLU A 11 -2.36 -37.08 39.21
CA GLU A 11 -2.26 -37.01 40.66
C GLU A 11 -0.96 -37.63 41.16
N GLY A 12 -0.31 -36.98 42.13
CA GLY A 12 0.97 -37.43 42.70
C GLY A 12 2.20 -37.21 41.80
N MET A 13 2.06 -36.56 40.64
CA MET A 13 3.19 -36.25 39.76
C MET A 13 4.16 -35.23 40.40
N PHE A 14 5.46 -35.52 40.37
CA PHE A 14 6.49 -34.58 40.80
C PHE A 14 6.79 -33.54 39.71
N LEU A 15 6.69 -32.25 40.05
CA LEU A 15 6.92 -31.15 39.11
C LEU A 15 8.40 -31.05 38.72
N ARG A 16 8.65 -30.82 37.43
CA ARG A 16 9.98 -30.60 36.87
C ARG A 16 9.90 -29.48 35.82
N PRO A 17 10.98 -28.74 35.55
CA PRO A 17 10.98 -27.66 34.56
C PRO A 17 10.45 -28.09 33.18
N GLN A 18 10.72 -29.34 32.79
CA GLN A 18 10.29 -29.89 31.51
C GLN A 18 8.77 -29.92 31.34
N HIS A 19 7.99 -30.04 32.44
CA HIS A 19 6.53 -30.01 32.36
C HIS A 19 6.03 -28.62 31.93
N PHE A 20 6.59 -27.56 32.50
CA PHE A 20 6.23 -26.18 32.15
C PHE A 20 6.72 -25.80 30.76
N GLN A 21 7.98 -26.11 30.43
CA GLN A 21 8.54 -25.88 29.10
C GLN A 21 7.75 -26.61 27.99
N GLN A 22 7.31 -27.85 28.25
CA GLN A 22 6.50 -28.60 27.29
C GLN A 22 5.07 -28.07 27.20
N GLN A 23 4.49 -27.61 28.32
CA GLN A 23 3.18 -26.98 28.32
C GLN A 23 3.19 -25.69 27.48
N GLU A 24 4.19 -24.83 27.67
CA GLU A 24 4.38 -23.60 26.90
C GLU A 24 4.46 -23.91 25.40
N ARG A 25 5.35 -24.83 24.99
CA ARG A 25 5.45 -25.29 23.58
C ARG A 25 4.13 -25.80 23.01
N HIS A 26 3.35 -26.53 23.81
CA HIS A 26 2.06 -27.05 23.38
C HIS A 26 1.04 -25.91 23.19
N LEU A 27 1.01 -24.93 24.09
CA LEU A 27 0.14 -23.77 23.99
C LEU A 27 0.52 -22.89 22.79
N ASP A 28 1.81 -22.62 22.58
CA ASP A 28 2.32 -21.89 21.41
C ASP A 28 1.88 -22.55 20.11
N PHE A 29 2.02 -23.88 20.02
CA PHE A 29 1.57 -24.64 18.86
C PHE A 29 0.07 -24.51 18.61
N LEU A 30 -0.76 -24.55 19.66
CA LEU A 30 -2.21 -24.37 19.52
C LEU A 30 -2.57 -22.96 19.06
N ILE A 31 -1.91 -21.93 19.61
CA ILE A 31 -2.09 -20.53 19.23
C ILE A 31 -1.71 -20.35 17.76
N GLN A 32 -0.49 -20.77 17.38
CA GLN A 32 0.01 -20.65 16.02
C GLN A 32 -0.87 -21.41 15.02
N GLY A 33 -1.28 -22.64 15.34
CA GLY A 33 -2.15 -23.45 14.47
C GLY A 33 -3.52 -22.80 14.21
N ARG A 34 -4.08 -22.11 15.21
CA ARG A 34 -5.32 -21.34 15.04
C ARG A 34 -5.11 -20.08 14.21
N SER A 35 -4.03 -19.33 14.47
CA SER A 35 -3.72 -18.08 13.75
C SER A 35 -3.43 -18.33 12.27
N LEU A 36 -2.63 -19.36 11.96
CA LEU A 36 -2.29 -19.78 10.60
C LEU A 36 -3.51 -20.07 9.72
N SER A 37 -4.53 -20.69 10.32
CA SER A 37 -5.74 -21.09 9.60
C SER A 37 -6.65 -19.89 9.28
N ALA A 38 -6.54 -18.80 10.05
CA ALA A 38 -7.39 -17.63 9.93
C ALA A 38 -6.84 -16.60 8.93
N GLN A 39 -5.52 -16.47 8.83
CA GLN A 39 -4.88 -15.47 7.96
C GLN A 39 -3.54 -15.99 7.41
N PRO A 40 -3.41 -16.15 6.07
CA PRO A 40 -2.10 -16.38 5.47
C PRO A 40 -1.22 -15.13 5.65
N PHE A 41 0.10 -15.28 5.57
CA PHE A 41 1.04 -14.14 5.67
C PHE A 41 0.90 -13.35 6.98
N TYR A 42 0.74 -14.07 8.10
CA TYR A 42 0.49 -13.49 9.43
C TYR A 42 1.72 -12.85 10.10
N TRP A 43 2.86 -12.75 9.39
CA TRP A 43 4.12 -12.23 9.92
C TRP A 43 4.49 -10.88 9.30
N GLY A 44 5.42 -10.16 9.92
CA GLY A 44 5.78 -8.81 9.54
C GLY A 44 5.53 -7.80 10.65
N PHE A 45 5.88 -6.55 10.35
CA PHE A 45 5.72 -5.43 11.26
C PHE A 45 4.29 -4.90 11.25
N SER A 46 3.75 -4.61 12.43
CA SER A 46 2.59 -3.72 12.60
C SER A 46 3.04 -2.29 12.86
N GLU A 47 4.25 -2.11 13.39
CA GLU A 47 4.90 -0.82 13.60
C GLU A 47 6.41 -0.98 13.41
N LEU A 48 7.04 0.00 12.77
CA LEU A 48 8.50 0.05 12.61
C LEU A 48 8.95 1.51 12.52
N THR A 49 9.80 1.93 13.46
CA THR A 49 10.37 3.27 13.51
C THR A 49 11.88 3.20 13.66
N LEU A 50 12.60 3.75 12.69
CA LEU A 50 14.07 3.84 12.72
C LEU A 50 14.55 5.12 13.38
N ASP A 51 15.71 5.04 14.04
CA ASP A 51 16.36 6.20 14.62
C ASP A 51 17.12 7.01 13.56
N THR A 52 16.52 8.12 13.14
CA THR A 52 17.12 9.05 12.17
C THR A 52 18.41 9.72 12.66
N GLN A 53 18.61 9.87 13.98
CA GLN A 53 19.84 10.43 14.54
C GLN A 53 20.98 9.41 14.45
N MET A 54 20.71 8.14 14.72
CA MET A 54 21.69 7.07 14.54
C MET A 54 22.07 6.88 13.06
N LEU A 55 21.11 7.06 12.13
CA LEU A 55 21.41 7.02 10.69
C LEU A 55 22.43 8.09 10.29
N ALA A 56 22.36 9.30 10.87
CA ALA A 56 23.36 10.35 10.64
C ALA A 56 24.77 9.96 11.12
N LEU A 57 24.86 9.05 12.10
CA LEU A 57 26.12 8.49 12.59
C LEU A 57 26.59 7.24 11.82
N GLY A 58 25.86 6.85 10.78
CA GLY A 58 26.16 5.64 10.00
C GLY A 58 25.68 4.35 10.65
N LYS A 59 24.69 4.41 11.54
CA LYS A 59 24.14 3.25 12.24
C LYS A 59 22.65 3.07 11.95
N VAL A 60 22.20 1.84 11.83
CA VAL A 60 20.77 1.49 11.81
C VAL A 60 20.36 1.08 13.21
N ALA A 61 19.40 1.79 13.80
CA ALA A 61 18.83 1.47 15.11
C ALA A 61 17.31 1.58 15.07
N LEU A 62 16.65 0.81 15.94
CA LEU A 62 15.19 0.81 16.09
C LEU A 62 14.82 1.71 17.28
N ILE A 63 13.89 2.64 17.07
CA ILE A 63 13.22 3.36 18.17
C ILE A 63 12.08 2.49 18.71
N SER A 64 11.24 2.00 17.81
CA SER A 64 10.14 1.10 18.13
C SER A 64 9.96 0.08 17.01
N ALA A 65 9.57 -1.14 17.37
CA ALA A 65 9.17 -2.15 16.41
C ALA A 65 8.21 -3.12 17.06
N GLN A 66 7.10 -3.43 16.36
CA GLN A 66 6.11 -4.37 16.83
C GLN A 66 5.69 -5.26 15.67
N GLY A 67 5.44 -6.54 15.95
CA GLY A 67 5.01 -7.45 14.91
C GLY A 67 5.08 -8.91 15.32
N VAL A 68 5.10 -9.77 14.31
CA VAL A 68 5.20 -11.22 14.46
C VAL A 68 6.26 -11.74 13.49
N LEU A 69 7.21 -12.52 13.98
CA LEU A 69 8.21 -13.18 13.14
C LEU A 69 7.59 -14.34 12.32
N PRO A 70 8.23 -14.78 11.21
CA PRO A 70 7.75 -15.92 10.42
C PRO A 70 7.54 -17.23 11.19
N ASP A 71 8.21 -17.41 12.33
CA ASP A 71 8.04 -18.58 13.21
C ASP A 71 6.84 -18.45 14.17
N GLY A 72 6.09 -17.34 14.12
CA GLY A 72 4.93 -17.05 14.96
C GLY A 72 5.22 -16.29 16.24
N THR A 73 6.46 -15.88 16.47
CA THR A 73 6.82 -15.19 17.72
C THR A 73 6.46 -13.71 17.66
N PRO A 74 5.56 -13.24 18.53
CA PRO A 74 5.28 -11.82 18.64
C PRO A 74 6.45 -11.10 19.31
N PHE A 75 6.62 -9.82 19.00
CA PHE A 75 7.61 -8.96 19.63
C PHE A 75 7.10 -7.52 19.74
N ARG A 76 7.59 -6.80 20.76
CA ARG A 76 7.31 -5.39 20.98
C ARG A 76 8.51 -4.70 21.63
N ILE A 77 9.23 -3.93 20.82
CA ILE A 77 10.41 -3.16 21.20
C ILE A 77 10.02 -1.68 21.34
N PRO A 78 10.40 -0.98 22.42
CA PRO A 78 11.15 -1.45 23.60
C PRO A 78 10.26 -1.92 24.76
N ASP A 79 8.94 -1.96 24.61
CA ASP A 79 8.02 -2.10 25.77
C ASP A 79 8.08 -3.47 26.45
N VAL A 80 8.18 -4.56 25.68
CA VAL A 80 8.23 -5.95 26.18
C VAL A 80 9.61 -6.55 25.96
N ASP A 81 10.22 -6.25 24.83
CA ASP A 81 11.52 -6.75 24.41
C ASP A 81 12.53 -5.60 24.33
N ASP A 82 13.78 -5.86 24.70
CA ASP A 82 14.86 -4.88 24.58
C ASP A 82 15.14 -4.51 23.12
N ALA A 83 15.51 -3.25 22.91
CA ALA A 83 15.98 -2.80 21.61
C ALA A 83 17.31 -3.49 21.25
N PRO A 84 17.43 -4.08 20.04
CA PRO A 84 18.67 -4.70 19.63
C PRO A 84 19.80 -3.67 19.53
N PRO A 85 21.06 -4.07 19.74
CA PRO A 85 22.19 -3.20 19.51
C PRO A 85 22.16 -2.59 18.09
N PRO A 86 22.46 -1.27 17.95
CA PRO A 86 22.53 -0.63 16.64
C PRO A 86 23.51 -1.33 15.71
N PHE A 87 23.12 -1.51 14.45
CA PHE A 87 23.99 -2.05 13.41
C PHE A 87 24.87 -0.94 12.83
N ASP A 88 26.20 -1.09 12.90
CA ASP A 88 27.13 -0.15 12.27
C ASP A 88 27.26 -0.46 10.77
N VAL A 89 26.89 0.50 9.93
CA VAL A 89 27.04 0.37 8.49
C VAL A 89 28.53 0.55 8.15
N GLY A 90 29.21 -0.57 7.88
CA GLY A 90 30.61 -0.56 7.48
C GLY A 90 30.86 0.31 6.24
N LYS A 91 32.08 0.85 6.09
CA LYS A 91 32.45 1.68 4.93
C LYS A 91 32.28 0.98 3.58
N ASN A 92 32.35 -0.36 3.59
CA ASN A 92 32.22 -1.20 2.40
C ASN A 92 30.81 -1.78 2.24
N THR A 93 29.89 -1.54 3.18
CA THR A 93 28.52 -2.02 3.10
C THR A 93 27.77 -1.20 2.05
N LYS A 94 27.30 -1.87 1.01
CA LYS A 94 26.52 -1.29 -0.08
C LYS A 94 25.42 -2.27 -0.49
N ASP A 95 24.28 -1.72 -0.89
CA ASP A 95 23.16 -2.48 -1.48
C ASP A 95 22.81 -3.74 -0.66
N THR A 96 22.53 -3.54 0.63
CA THR A 96 22.35 -4.65 1.58
C THR A 96 21.08 -4.46 2.40
N LEU A 97 20.32 -5.54 2.56
CA LEU A 97 19.18 -5.59 3.46
C LEU A 97 19.64 -5.81 4.89
N ILE A 98 19.10 -5.00 5.80
CA ILE A 98 19.24 -5.17 7.24
C ILE A 98 17.96 -5.80 7.77
N HIS A 99 18.11 -6.83 8.58
CA HIS A 99 17.04 -7.61 9.14
C HIS A 99 17.03 -7.52 10.67
N LEU A 100 15.83 -7.45 11.25
CA LEU A 100 15.61 -7.80 12.65
C LEU A 100 15.58 -9.32 12.74
N SER A 101 16.43 -9.89 13.58
CA SER A 101 16.62 -11.33 13.64
C SER A 101 16.62 -11.85 15.07
N LEU A 102 16.17 -13.08 15.23
CA LEU A 102 16.14 -13.83 16.48
C LEU A 102 16.56 -15.29 16.20
N PRO A 103 17.33 -15.95 17.08
CA PRO A 103 17.71 -17.34 16.86
C PRO A 103 16.50 -18.25 16.71
N LEU A 104 16.45 -19.03 15.63
CA LEU A 104 15.36 -19.94 15.31
C LEU A 104 15.13 -20.94 16.44
N ARG A 105 13.86 -21.19 16.76
CA ARG A 105 13.49 -22.20 17.75
C ARG A 105 13.86 -23.60 17.25
N ARG A 106 14.82 -24.24 17.93
CA ARG A 106 15.29 -25.60 17.58
C ARG A 106 14.59 -26.66 18.41
N ARG A 107 14.42 -27.85 17.84
CA ARG A 107 13.88 -29.03 18.53
C ARG A 107 14.86 -29.63 19.55
N SER A 108 16.14 -29.33 19.38
CA SER A 108 17.23 -29.77 20.23
C SER A 108 18.22 -28.61 20.44
N GLY A 109 18.91 -28.63 21.57
CA GLY A 109 19.79 -27.54 21.99
C GLY A 109 19.16 -26.63 23.04
N ALA A 110 19.97 -25.74 23.60
CA ALA A 110 19.53 -24.76 24.59
C ALA A 110 18.76 -23.62 23.89
N GLU A 111 17.53 -23.37 24.33
CA GLU A 111 16.74 -22.22 23.90
C GLU A 111 17.01 -20.98 24.77
N VAL A 112 17.39 -21.20 26.03
CA VAL A 112 17.68 -20.17 27.04
C VAL A 112 19.13 -20.33 27.52
N THR A 113 19.86 -19.22 27.65
CA THR A 113 21.13 -19.18 28.39
C THR A 113 20.91 -18.60 29.79
N LEU A 114 21.55 -19.21 30.79
CA LEU A 114 21.61 -18.70 32.17
C LEU A 114 22.91 -17.96 32.46
N ALA A 115 23.87 -18.01 31.53
CA ALA A 115 25.12 -17.29 31.65
C ALA A 115 25.00 -15.92 30.98
N ASP A 116 25.72 -14.94 31.53
CA ASP A 116 25.89 -13.61 30.93
C ASP A 116 26.80 -13.62 29.69
N ASP A 117 27.37 -14.77 29.34
CA ASP A 117 28.29 -14.90 28.22
C ASP A 117 27.55 -15.02 26.88
N ASP A 118 27.96 -14.20 25.92
CA ASP A 118 27.27 -13.98 24.64
C ASP A 118 27.50 -15.12 23.63
N ALA A 119 28.35 -16.10 23.99
CA ALA A 119 28.92 -17.12 23.09
C ALA A 119 27.93 -18.17 22.56
N GLY A 120 26.66 -18.16 22.98
CA GLY A 120 25.63 -19.12 22.57
C GLY A 120 24.59 -18.53 21.62
N MET A 121 24.16 -19.31 20.62
CA MET A 121 23.02 -18.98 19.76
C MET A 121 21.70 -19.40 20.43
N THR A 122 21.38 -18.81 21.58
CA THR A 122 20.13 -19.04 22.32
C THR A 122 19.11 -17.96 22.01
N ARG A 123 17.83 -18.32 22.02
CA ARG A 123 16.73 -17.41 21.72
C ARG A 123 16.49 -16.40 22.85
N TYR A 124 16.66 -16.85 24.08
CA TYR A 124 16.48 -16.03 25.28
C TYR A 124 17.73 -16.02 26.16
N GLN A 125 17.88 -14.93 26.92
CA GLN A 125 18.77 -14.80 28.07
C GLN A 125 17.94 -14.68 29.34
N ALA A 126 18.29 -15.43 30.38
CA ALA A 126 17.61 -15.30 31.67
C ALA A 126 18.07 -14.04 32.39
N GLN A 127 17.11 -13.25 32.89
CA GLN A 127 17.35 -12.08 33.74
C GLN A 127 16.48 -12.17 34.99
N VAL A 128 17.05 -11.85 36.15
CA VAL A 128 16.29 -11.80 37.41
C VAL A 128 15.60 -10.45 37.51
N LEU A 129 14.27 -10.46 37.59
CA LEU A 129 13.43 -9.27 37.69
C LEU A 129 12.38 -9.47 38.78
N GLU A 130 11.97 -8.37 39.44
CA GLU A 130 10.89 -8.41 40.43
C GLU A 130 9.52 -8.44 39.73
N VAL A 131 8.69 -9.43 40.09
CA VAL A 131 7.32 -9.57 39.60
C VAL A 131 6.36 -9.33 40.76
N ALA A 132 5.50 -8.32 40.60
CA ALA A 132 4.48 -8.00 41.58
C ALA A 132 3.36 -9.05 41.62
N ASP A 133 2.85 -9.33 42.81
CA ASP A 133 1.63 -10.11 42.98
C ASP A 133 0.41 -9.26 42.61
N ILE A 134 -0.49 -9.81 41.80
CA ILE A 134 -1.71 -9.13 41.32
C ILE A 134 -2.96 -9.50 42.15
N ASN A 135 -2.82 -10.29 43.22
CA ASN A 135 -3.91 -10.61 44.13
C ASN A 135 -4.22 -9.46 45.10
N ASP A 136 -5.49 -9.32 45.50
CA ASP A 136 -5.99 -8.26 46.40
C ASP A 136 -5.29 -8.28 47.78
N VAL A 137 -4.97 -9.47 48.28
CA VAL A 137 -4.08 -9.67 49.44
C VAL A 137 -2.70 -10.00 48.89
N GLY A 138 -2.06 -9.02 48.26
CA GLY A 138 -0.81 -9.21 47.52
C GLY A 138 0.35 -9.60 48.43
N ALA A 139 1.10 -10.62 48.02
CA ALA A 139 2.44 -10.83 48.54
C ALA A 139 3.38 -9.68 48.10
N GLN A 140 4.52 -9.55 48.79
CA GLN A 140 5.59 -8.69 48.30
C GLN A 140 6.04 -9.16 46.91
N PRO A 141 6.51 -8.26 46.03
CA PRO A 141 7.13 -8.64 44.77
C PRO A 141 8.18 -9.73 44.98
N ALA A 142 8.24 -10.68 44.04
CA ALA A 142 9.16 -11.80 44.09
C ALA A 142 10.16 -11.71 42.94
N GLU A 143 11.42 -12.04 43.20
CA GLU A 143 12.44 -12.20 42.16
C GLU A 143 12.14 -13.44 41.32
N VAL A 144 12.00 -13.25 40.01
CA VAL A 144 11.72 -14.30 39.03
C VAL A 144 12.74 -14.21 37.90
N GLN A 145 13.24 -15.36 37.43
CA GLN A 145 14.03 -15.43 36.20
C GLN A 145 13.12 -15.37 34.98
N LEU A 146 13.16 -14.26 34.25
CA LEU A 146 12.43 -14.03 33.01
C LEU A 146 13.34 -14.19 31.80
N GLY A 147 12.79 -14.66 30.69
CA GLY A 147 13.52 -14.84 29.44
C GLY A 147 13.44 -13.59 28.56
N ILE A 148 14.56 -12.91 28.37
CA ILE A 148 14.68 -11.74 27.50
C ILE A 148 15.06 -12.19 26.09
N ALA A 149 14.27 -11.80 25.09
CA ALA A 149 14.52 -12.17 23.69
C ALA A 149 15.79 -11.51 23.15
N ARG A 150 16.68 -12.31 22.55
CA ARG A 150 17.98 -11.84 22.05
C ARG A 150 17.89 -11.37 20.60
N PHE A 151 17.19 -10.26 20.39
CA PHE A 151 17.10 -9.63 19.08
C PHE A 151 18.44 -9.07 18.62
N SER A 152 18.71 -9.17 17.32
CA SER A 152 19.88 -8.54 16.70
C SER A 152 19.58 -8.02 15.31
N LEU A 153 20.22 -6.92 14.93
CA LEU A 153 20.21 -6.41 13.56
C LEU A 153 21.35 -7.05 12.77
N ARG A 154 21.02 -7.67 11.63
CA ARG A 154 21.97 -8.43 10.81
C ARG A 154 21.83 -8.09 9.34
N THR A 155 22.92 -8.24 8.58
CA THR A 155 22.81 -8.21 7.11
C THR A 155 22.15 -9.48 6.61
N SER A 156 21.53 -9.42 5.44
CA SER A 156 21.01 -10.62 4.75
C SER A 156 22.07 -11.70 4.54
N HIS A 157 23.34 -11.33 4.39
CA HIS A 157 24.46 -12.27 4.23
C HIS A 157 24.83 -13.01 5.53
N ASP A 158 24.56 -12.42 6.69
CA ASP A 158 24.86 -13.00 8.01
C ASP A 158 23.72 -13.90 8.53
N LEU A 159 22.61 -13.97 7.81
CA LEU A 159 21.46 -14.82 8.13
C LEU A 159 21.70 -16.24 7.57
N SER A 160 22.18 -17.13 8.44
CA SER A 160 22.16 -18.58 8.19
C SER A 160 20.80 -19.21 8.56
N ASP A 161 20.60 -20.49 8.23
CA ASP A 161 19.41 -21.30 8.57
C ASP A 161 19.07 -21.34 10.07
N GLY A 162 19.99 -20.88 10.92
CA GLY A 162 19.77 -20.78 12.35
C GLY A 162 18.90 -19.61 12.78
N TRP A 163 18.55 -18.66 11.90
CA TRP A 163 17.84 -17.44 12.27
C TRP A 163 16.42 -17.39 11.71
N VAL A 164 15.52 -16.77 12.47
CA VAL A 164 14.26 -16.23 11.94
C VAL A 164 14.41 -14.71 11.87
N SER A 165 13.87 -14.08 10.82
CA SER A 165 14.08 -12.65 10.63
C SER A 165 12.96 -11.95 9.85
N LEU A 166 12.96 -10.62 9.91
CA LEU A 166 12.15 -9.73 9.08
C LEU A 166 13.03 -8.62 8.49
N PRO A 167 12.87 -8.26 7.21
CA PRO A 167 13.64 -7.20 6.59
C PRO A 167 13.17 -5.83 7.12
N VAL A 168 14.09 -5.07 7.70
CA VAL A 168 13.84 -3.78 8.36
C VAL A 168 14.04 -2.63 7.40
N THR A 169 15.15 -2.63 6.66
CA THR A 169 15.49 -1.56 5.72
C THR A 169 16.51 -2.02 4.71
N HIS A 170 16.64 -1.26 3.63
CA HIS A 170 17.65 -1.44 2.60
C HIS A 170 18.66 -0.30 2.64
N VAL A 171 19.92 -0.63 2.93
CA VAL A 171 21.03 0.32 2.95
C VAL A 171 21.62 0.41 1.55
N VAL A 172 21.55 1.59 0.94
CA VAL A 172 22.18 1.87 -0.35
C VAL A 172 23.69 1.94 -0.19
N GLU A 173 24.16 2.82 0.69
CA GLU A 173 25.58 2.97 1.02
C GLU A 173 25.78 3.82 2.28
N ARG A 174 27.02 3.87 2.77
CA ARG A 174 27.48 4.91 3.70
C ARG A 174 28.07 6.08 2.91
N LYS A 175 27.52 7.27 3.13
CA LYS A 175 27.95 8.52 2.50
C LYS A 175 29.33 8.96 3.00
N ALA A 176 29.94 9.90 2.26
CA ALA A 176 31.23 10.49 2.61
C ALA A 176 31.21 11.27 3.94
N ASP A 177 30.06 11.83 4.33
CA ASP A 177 29.83 12.48 5.63
C ASP A 177 29.68 11.48 6.80
N GLY A 178 29.68 10.18 6.50
CA GLY A 178 29.56 9.10 7.47
C GLY A 178 28.12 8.62 7.68
N ALA A 179 27.10 9.28 7.12
CA ALA A 179 25.71 8.92 7.30
C ALA A 179 25.30 7.69 6.46
N ALA A 180 24.39 6.86 6.99
CA ALA A 180 23.82 5.74 6.26
C ALA A 180 22.69 6.24 5.33
N LEU A 181 22.79 5.97 4.04
CA LEU A 181 21.74 6.24 3.07
C LEU A 181 20.84 5.01 2.91
N LEU A 182 19.56 5.19 3.21
CA LEU A 182 18.55 4.16 3.03
C LEU A 182 17.79 4.35 1.71
N ASP A 183 17.33 3.24 1.14
CA ASP A 183 16.44 3.23 -0.01
C ASP A 183 15.02 3.59 0.41
N LYS A 184 14.53 4.73 -0.05
CA LYS A 184 13.18 5.24 0.27
C LYS A 184 12.05 4.43 -0.39
N THR A 185 12.37 3.60 -1.38
CA THR A 185 11.40 2.73 -2.07
C THR A 185 11.23 1.38 -1.40
N PHE A 186 12.08 1.07 -0.41
CA PHE A 186 11.95 -0.15 0.36
C PHE A 186 10.64 -0.15 1.16
N ILE A 187 9.93 -1.29 1.10
CA ILE A 187 8.72 -1.54 1.86
C ILE A 187 9.01 -2.77 2.73
N PRO A 188 9.02 -2.65 4.07
CA PRO A 188 9.22 -3.81 4.94
C PRO A 188 8.04 -4.78 4.82
N THR A 189 8.26 -6.04 5.18
CA THR A 189 7.18 -7.01 5.36
C THR A 189 6.28 -6.55 6.52
N VAL A 190 5.00 -6.30 6.24
CA VAL A 190 4.05 -5.78 7.23
C VAL A 190 2.85 -6.70 7.40
N VAL A 191 2.33 -6.84 8.61
CA VAL A 191 1.04 -7.50 8.87
C VAL A 191 -0.13 -6.52 8.77
N ASN A 192 0.16 -5.23 8.86
CA ASN A 192 -0.83 -4.18 8.82
C ASN A 192 -0.26 -2.88 8.26
N ASN A 193 -1.08 -2.18 7.48
CA ASN A 193 -0.75 -0.85 6.97
C ASN A 193 -0.99 0.22 8.04
N SER A 194 -0.01 0.41 8.92
CA SER A 194 -0.01 1.49 9.90
C SER A 194 0.03 2.86 9.21
N GLU A 195 -0.32 3.92 9.95
CA GLU A 195 -0.35 5.29 9.42
C GLU A 195 1.01 5.78 8.89
N THR A 196 2.10 5.22 9.39
CA THR A 196 3.47 5.55 8.99
C THR A 196 3.95 4.73 7.79
N SER A 197 3.19 3.73 7.36
CA SER A 197 3.57 2.85 6.24
C SER A 197 3.40 3.52 4.88
N ALA A 198 4.27 3.15 3.92
CA ALA A 198 4.17 3.60 2.54
C ALA A 198 2.86 3.17 1.86
N LEU A 199 2.32 2.00 2.24
CA LEU A 199 1.07 1.48 1.72
C LEU A 199 -0.14 2.29 2.21
N PHE A 200 -0.15 2.71 3.48
CA PHE A 200 -1.20 3.60 3.97
C PHE A 200 -1.16 4.99 3.32
N ALA A 201 0.05 5.54 3.11
CA ALA A 201 0.22 6.78 2.36
C ALA A 201 -0.36 6.67 0.94
N PHE A 202 -0.15 5.53 0.28
CA PHE A 202 -0.78 5.26 -1.02
C PHE A 202 -2.31 5.13 -0.94
N CYS A 203 -2.86 4.45 0.07
CA CYS A 203 -4.33 4.40 0.23
C CYS A 203 -4.93 5.81 0.37
N ARG A 204 -4.27 6.72 1.07
CA ARG A 204 -4.69 8.13 1.17
C ARG A 204 -4.61 8.86 -0.17
N GLU A 205 -3.54 8.66 -0.91
CA GLU A 205 -3.36 9.22 -2.26
C GLU A 205 -4.46 8.70 -3.20
N LEU A 206 -4.68 7.38 -3.22
CA LEU A 206 -5.68 6.71 -4.04
C LEU A 206 -7.09 7.21 -3.73
N HIS A 207 -7.43 7.37 -2.44
CA HIS A 207 -8.71 7.96 -2.03
C HIS A 207 -8.87 9.39 -2.57
N GLY A 208 -7.82 10.21 -2.46
CA GLY A 208 -7.82 11.57 -3.01
C GLY A 208 -8.02 11.60 -4.53
N LEU A 209 -7.33 10.72 -5.25
CA LEU A 209 -7.48 10.57 -6.70
C LEU A 209 -8.90 10.16 -7.08
N LEU A 210 -9.44 9.12 -6.46
CA LEU A 210 -10.81 8.63 -6.73
C LEU A 210 -11.84 9.72 -6.47
N ARG A 211 -11.74 10.42 -5.34
CA ARG A 211 -12.66 11.52 -4.99
C ARG A 211 -12.60 12.67 -5.98
N GLN A 212 -11.40 13.13 -6.34
CA GLN A 212 -11.24 14.19 -7.34
C GLN A 212 -11.88 13.79 -8.68
N ARG A 213 -11.77 12.50 -9.04
CA ARG A 213 -12.40 11.96 -10.23
C ARG A 213 -13.91 11.88 -10.15
N GLY A 214 -14.45 11.41 -9.03
CA GLY A 214 -15.88 11.32 -8.80
C GLY A 214 -16.56 12.67 -9.04
N VAL A 215 -16.03 13.73 -8.42
CA VAL A 215 -16.54 15.10 -8.56
C VAL A 215 -16.51 15.57 -10.02
N ALA A 216 -15.39 15.38 -10.72
CA ALA A 216 -15.26 15.80 -12.12
C ALA A 216 -16.23 15.06 -13.07
N LEU A 217 -16.54 13.80 -12.77
CA LEU A 217 -17.49 13.00 -13.55
C LEU A 217 -18.95 13.33 -13.23
N GLU A 218 -19.25 13.60 -11.97
CA GLU A 218 -20.57 14.03 -11.51
C GLU A 218 -21.01 15.31 -12.25
N GLU A 219 -20.18 16.36 -12.21
CA GLU A 219 -20.45 17.63 -12.90
C GLU A 219 -20.70 17.43 -14.40
N ARG A 220 -19.98 16.49 -15.01
CA ARG A 220 -20.05 16.19 -16.44
C ARG A 220 -21.33 15.48 -16.84
N LEU A 221 -21.83 14.54 -16.01
CA LEU A 221 -23.02 13.75 -16.30
C LEU A 221 -24.33 14.50 -16.00
N ILE A 222 -24.27 15.56 -15.19
CA ILE A 222 -25.45 16.42 -14.90
C ILE A 222 -25.78 17.33 -16.10
N GLN A 223 -24.82 17.64 -16.97
CA GLN A 223 -25.02 18.56 -18.10
C GLN A 223 -25.90 17.92 -19.20
N PRO A 224 -27.09 18.48 -19.50
CA PRO A 224 -27.98 17.93 -20.52
C PRO A 224 -27.41 18.09 -21.93
N GLY A 225 -27.70 17.12 -22.82
CA GLY A 225 -27.43 17.22 -24.26
C GLY A 225 -26.23 16.42 -24.79
N ARG A 226 -25.61 15.56 -23.98
CA ARG A 226 -24.47 14.71 -24.36
C ARG A 226 -24.85 13.24 -24.67
N GLY A 227 -25.95 13.01 -25.38
CA GLY A 227 -26.33 11.65 -25.77
C GLY A 227 -25.28 10.98 -26.67
N GLY A 228 -24.75 9.81 -26.26
CA GLY A 228 -23.83 9.02 -27.10
C GLY A 228 -22.98 7.97 -26.37
N VAL A 229 -22.08 7.31 -27.11
CA VAL A 229 -21.20 6.24 -26.58
C VAL A 229 -20.19 6.75 -25.53
N GLY A 230 -19.76 8.01 -25.62
CA GLY A 230 -18.86 8.63 -24.63
C GLY A 230 -19.50 8.77 -23.25
N GLU A 231 -20.80 9.08 -23.19
CA GLU A 231 -21.57 9.20 -21.95
C GLU A 231 -21.67 7.85 -21.22
N VAL A 232 -21.77 6.74 -21.95
CA VAL A 232 -21.74 5.39 -21.37
C VAL A 232 -20.39 5.08 -20.75
N GLY A 233 -19.28 5.46 -21.41
CA GLY A 233 -17.94 5.29 -20.86
C GLY A 233 -17.74 6.08 -19.56
N ASP A 234 -18.22 7.32 -19.54
CA ASP A 234 -18.17 8.20 -18.38
C ASP A 234 -19.02 7.67 -17.22
N PHE A 235 -20.22 7.16 -17.53
CA PHE A 235 -21.09 6.52 -16.56
C PHE A 235 -20.47 5.25 -15.95
N LEU A 236 -19.86 4.39 -16.78
CA LEU A 236 -19.17 3.19 -16.30
C LEU A 236 -17.94 3.52 -15.45
N MET A 237 -17.19 4.57 -15.81
CA MET A 237 -16.09 5.07 -14.99
C MET A 237 -16.59 5.62 -13.65
N LEU A 238 -17.70 6.38 -13.65
CA LEU A 238 -18.28 6.87 -12.41
C LEU A 238 -18.81 5.71 -11.55
N GLN A 239 -19.38 4.66 -12.15
CA GLN A 239 -19.76 3.45 -11.42
C GLN A 239 -18.54 2.76 -10.77
N PHE A 240 -17.41 2.68 -11.48
CA PHE A 240 -16.15 2.20 -10.92
C PHE A 240 -15.72 3.05 -9.71
N ILE A 241 -15.70 4.37 -9.84
CA ILE A 241 -15.31 5.28 -8.75
C ILE A 241 -16.27 5.16 -7.56
N ASN A 242 -17.58 5.15 -7.79
CA ASN A 242 -18.59 5.03 -6.73
C ASN A 242 -18.51 3.71 -5.96
N ARG A 243 -17.94 2.66 -6.56
CA ARG A 243 -17.65 1.39 -5.88
C ARG A 243 -16.40 1.50 -5.02
N TRP A 244 -15.31 2.02 -5.59
CA TRP A 244 -13.99 1.94 -4.97
C TRP A 244 -13.71 3.09 -4.00
N GLU A 245 -14.20 4.31 -4.24
CA GLU A 245 -14.01 5.45 -3.33
C GLU A 245 -14.42 5.13 -1.88
N PRO A 246 -15.65 4.66 -1.58
CA PRO A 246 -16.03 4.34 -0.21
C PRO A 246 -15.25 3.15 0.38
N ALA A 247 -14.82 2.20 -0.45
CA ALA A 247 -13.99 1.08 0.01
C ALA A 247 -12.59 1.55 0.43
N VAL A 248 -11.96 2.43 -0.36
CA VAL A 248 -10.66 3.02 -0.01
C VAL A 248 -10.81 3.98 1.18
N GLU A 249 -11.91 4.74 1.26
CA GLU A 249 -12.21 5.57 2.43
C GLU A 249 -12.27 4.73 3.71
N HIS A 250 -12.91 3.55 3.65
CA HIS A 250 -12.96 2.62 4.77
C HIS A 250 -11.56 2.22 5.24
N TRP A 251 -10.65 1.84 4.33
CA TRP A 251 -9.26 1.49 4.67
C TRP A 251 -8.52 2.64 5.36
N VAL A 252 -8.70 3.86 4.86
CA VAL A 252 -8.11 5.07 5.46
C VAL A 252 -8.68 5.34 6.85
N ARG A 253 -9.98 5.11 7.06
CA ARG A 253 -10.65 5.33 8.36
C ARG A 253 -10.25 4.30 9.42
N ILE A 254 -10.21 3.02 9.05
CA ILE A 254 -9.86 1.95 10.00
C ILE A 254 -8.36 1.90 10.31
N ARG A 255 -7.52 2.57 9.49
CA ARG A 255 -6.06 2.67 9.66
C ARG A 255 -5.40 1.29 9.77
N SER A 256 -6.01 0.30 9.11
CA SER A 256 -5.67 -1.10 9.30
C SER A 256 -6.17 -1.96 8.15
N ILE A 257 -5.29 -2.38 7.25
CA ILE A 257 -5.59 -3.41 6.26
C ILE A 257 -4.33 -4.26 6.03
N HIS A 258 -4.53 -5.57 5.96
CA HIS A 258 -3.47 -6.52 5.63
C HIS A 258 -3.01 -6.32 4.18
N PRO A 259 -1.69 -6.30 3.89
CA PRO A 259 -1.19 -6.00 2.55
C PRO A 259 -1.70 -6.97 1.47
N GLU A 260 -1.83 -8.27 1.77
CA GLU A 260 -2.36 -9.22 0.77
C GLU A 260 -3.80 -8.86 0.33
N ARG A 261 -4.67 -8.50 1.28
CA ARG A 261 -6.05 -8.11 0.98
C ARG A 261 -6.11 -6.79 0.22
N LEU A 262 -5.25 -5.84 0.61
CA LEU A 262 -5.08 -4.60 -0.14
C LEU A 262 -4.64 -4.91 -1.57
N PHE A 263 -3.63 -5.75 -1.75
CA PHE A 263 -3.07 -6.10 -3.05
C PHE A 263 -4.12 -6.74 -3.98
N ASP A 264 -4.90 -7.69 -3.46
CA ASP A 264 -6.02 -8.32 -4.19
C ASP A 264 -7.03 -7.26 -4.68
N ASP A 265 -7.43 -6.31 -3.83
CA ASP A 265 -8.35 -5.24 -4.23
C ASP A 265 -7.71 -4.24 -5.21
N LEU A 266 -6.42 -3.92 -5.06
CA LEU A 266 -5.68 -3.10 -6.02
C LEU A 266 -5.56 -3.79 -7.39
N LEU A 267 -5.39 -5.12 -7.44
CA LEU A 267 -5.39 -5.89 -8.68
C LEU A 267 -6.74 -5.83 -9.39
N LYS A 268 -7.85 -5.99 -8.65
CA LYS A 268 -9.21 -5.86 -9.21
C LYS A 268 -9.43 -4.46 -9.77
N MET A 269 -9.01 -3.42 -9.03
CA MET A 269 -9.07 -2.04 -9.50
C MET A 269 -8.27 -1.84 -10.80
N ALA A 270 -7.02 -2.29 -10.85
CA ALA A 270 -6.16 -2.13 -12.03
C ALA A 270 -6.72 -2.90 -13.24
N GLY A 271 -7.27 -4.08 -13.01
CA GLY A 271 -7.93 -4.89 -14.03
C GLY A 271 -9.16 -4.19 -14.63
N GLU A 272 -10.04 -3.66 -13.79
CA GLU A 272 -11.24 -2.93 -14.22
C GLU A 272 -10.86 -1.63 -14.95
N LEU A 273 -9.91 -0.86 -14.39
CA LEU A 273 -9.42 0.40 -14.95
C LEU A 273 -8.78 0.24 -16.33
N SER A 274 -8.14 -0.91 -16.60
CA SER A 274 -7.55 -1.23 -17.90
C SER A 274 -8.56 -1.23 -19.05
N THR A 275 -9.85 -1.40 -18.76
CA THR A 275 -10.93 -1.29 -19.76
C THR A 275 -10.97 0.09 -20.42
N PHE A 276 -10.58 1.12 -19.67
CA PHE A 276 -10.69 2.52 -20.07
C PHE A 276 -9.36 3.13 -20.53
N THR A 277 -8.24 2.59 -20.04
CA THR A 277 -6.93 3.25 -20.16
C THR A 277 -6.00 2.57 -21.14
N ARG A 278 -6.31 1.33 -21.56
CA ARG A 278 -5.52 0.56 -22.52
C ARG A 278 -6.27 0.37 -23.83
N GLU A 279 -5.53 0.42 -24.93
CA GLU A 279 -6.05 0.23 -26.29
C GLU A 279 -6.73 -1.14 -26.45
N GLN A 280 -6.11 -2.22 -25.95
CA GLN A 280 -6.68 -3.57 -26.01
C GLN A 280 -7.77 -3.82 -24.95
N ARG A 281 -8.06 -2.82 -24.08
CA ARG A 281 -9.08 -2.88 -23.01
C ARG A 281 -8.93 -4.07 -22.05
N ARG A 282 -7.71 -4.61 -21.93
CA ARG A 282 -7.34 -5.72 -21.05
C ARG A 282 -6.09 -5.34 -20.27
N PRO A 283 -5.96 -5.80 -19.01
CA PRO A 283 -4.74 -5.54 -18.25
C PRO A 283 -3.54 -6.23 -18.89
N ALA A 284 -2.37 -5.60 -18.80
CA ALA A 284 -1.10 -6.30 -18.97
C ALA A 284 -0.92 -7.35 -17.86
N PRO A 285 0.05 -8.27 -17.98
CA PRO A 285 0.49 -9.08 -16.86
C PRO A 285 0.75 -8.21 -15.62
N LEU A 286 -0.05 -8.41 -14.58
CA LEU A 286 0.08 -7.72 -13.30
C LEU A 286 1.06 -8.50 -12.39
N PRO A 287 1.73 -7.82 -11.44
CA PRO A 287 2.66 -8.47 -10.53
C PRO A 287 1.96 -9.52 -9.65
N ALA A 288 2.69 -10.59 -9.30
CA ALA A 288 2.25 -11.53 -8.28
C ALA A 288 2.56 -10.96 -6.88
N TYR A 289 1.71 -11.26 -5.91
CA TYR A 289 1.96 -10.87 -4.52
C TYR A 289 3.13 -11.67 -3.96
N ASP A 290 4.11 -10.97 -3.40
CA ASP A 290 5.21 -11.55 -2.65
C ASP A 290 5.28 -10.82 -1.31
N HIS A 291 4.95 -11.52 -0.22
CA HIS A 291 4.87 -10.93 1.11
C HIS A 291 6.25 -10.61 1.70
N ASP A 292 7.26 -11.40 1.35
CA ASP A 292 8.62 -11.21 1.83
C ASP A 292 9.35 -10.12 1.01
N ASP A 293 8.84 -9.80 -0.20
CA ASP A 293 9.30 -8.68 -1.03
C ASP A 293 8.13 -7.81 -1.55
N LEU A 294 7.57 -7.00 -0.65
CA LEU A 294 6.52 -6.03 -1.01
C LEU A 294 6.98 -4.98 -2.04
N ARG A 295 8.29 -4.72 -2.12
CA ARG A 295 8.88 -3.76 -3.06
C ARG A 295 8.81 -4.28 -4.50
N SER A 296 8.91 -5.59 -4.73
CA SER A 296 8.80 -6.15 -6.08
C SER A 296 7.38 -6.05 -6.65
N CYS A 297 6.35 -6.12 -5.81
CA CYS A 297 4.97 -6.30 -6.24
C CYS A 297 4.11 -5.04 -6.16
N PHE A 298 4.19 -4.26 -5.07
CA PHE A 298 3.31 -3.08 -4.88
C PHE A 298 3.66 -1.90 -5.80
N PRO A 299 4.91 -1.44 -5.90
CA PRO A 299 5.25 -0.25 -6.69
C PRO A 299 4.81 -0.31 -8.17
N PRO A 300 5.00 -1.43 -8.90
CA PRO A 300 4.48 -1.53 -10.27
C PRO A 300 2.97 -1.39 -10.35
N LEU A 301 2.22 -2.02 -9.43
CA LEU A 301 0.76 -1.96 -9.37
C LEU A 301 0.27 -0.55 -9.01
N MET A 302 0.89 0.08 -8.01
CA MET A 302 0.62 1.46 -7.61
C MET A 302 0.84 2.44 -8.76
N LEU A 303 1.90 2.24 -9.55
CA LEU A 303 2.19 3.06 -10.72
C LEU A 303 1.12 2.90 -11.82
N GLU A 304 0.69 1.67 -12.12
CA GLU A 304 -0.36 1.43 -13.11
C GLU A 304 -1.70 2.07 -12.68
N LEU A 305 -2.04 2.00 -11.39
CA LEU A 305 -3.24 2.67 -10.85
C LEU A 305 -3.16 4.20 -10.96
N ARG A 306 -2.01 4.79 -10.60
CA ARG A 306 -1.79 6.24 -10.77
C ARG A 306 -1.96 6.63 -12.23
N ARG A 307 -1.29 5.92 -13.14
CA ARG A 307 -1.39 6.17 -14.59
C ARG A 307 -2.83 6.10 -15.06
N GLY A 308 -3.56 5.05 -14.69
CA GLY A 308 -4.92 4.88 -15.15
C GLY A 308 -5.89 5.92 -14.58
N LEU A 309 -5.72 6.30 -13.32
CA LEU A 309 -6.52 7.36 -12.68
C LEU A 309 -6.09 8.75 -13.12
N SER A 310 -4.95 8.93 -13.79
CA SER A 310 -4.50 10.19 -14.38
C SER A 310 -4.83 10.30 -15.88
N SER A 311 -4.71 9.24 -16.68
CA SER A 311 -4.92 9.32 -18.13
C SER A 311 -6.36 9.66 -18.52
N VAL A 312 -7.34 9.34 -17.68
CA VAL A 312 -8.76 9.63 -17.91
C VAL A 312 -9.07 11.14 -17.69
N LEU A 313 -8.09 12.00 -17.36
CA LEU A 313 -8.29 13.43 -16.98
C LEU A 313 -8.19 14.30 -18.22
N GLU A 314 -7.54 13.80 -19.27
CA GLU A 314 -7.23 14.58 -20.45
C GLU A 314 -8.50 14.79 -21.26
N GLN A 315 -9.08 15.98 -21.09
CA GLN A 315 -10.18 16.50 -21.89
C GLN A 315 -9.64 16.77 -23.31
N ASN A 316 -9.85 15.81 -24.22
CA ASN A 316 -9.45 16.00 -25.62
C ASN A 316 -10.44 16.86 -26.43
N ALA A 317 -11.53 17.33 -25.82
CA ALA A 317 -12.50 18.21 -26.47
C ALA A 317 -13.25 19.08 -25.46
N ILE A 318 -13.44 20.35 -25.81
CA ILE A 318 -14.29 21.30 -25.09
C ILE A 318 -15.56 21.51 -25.92
N GLN A 319 -16.73 21.24 -25.33
CA GLN A 319 -18.00 21.56 -25.98
C GLN A 319 -18.25 23.06 -25.89
N ILE A 320 -18.51 23.69 -27.04
CA ILE A 320 -18.94 25.08 -27.12
C ILE A 320 -20.45 25.09 -27.32
N GLU A 321 -21.18 25.63 -26.36
CA GLU A 321 -22.64 25.70 -26.42
C GLU A 321 -23.09 26.67 -27.52
N LEU A 322 -24.03 26.21 -28.36
CA LEU A 322 -24.65 27.03 -29.40
C LEU A 322 -25.96 27.61 -28.87
N GLN A 323 -25.94 28.89 -28.55
CA GLN A 323 -27.11 29.63 -28.11
C GLN A 323 -27.96 30.01 -29.32
N GLU A 324 -29.20 29.55 -29.36
CA GLU A 324 -30.15 29.93 -30.42
C GLU A 324 -30.55 31.41 -30.30
N ARG A 325 -30.54 32.09 -31.44
CA ARG A 325 -31.04 33.44 -31.62
C ARG A 325 -32.16 33.42 -32.68
N GLN A 326 -32.75 34.58 -32.94
CA GLN A 326 -33.80 34.69 -33.94
C GLN A 326 -33.27 34.43 -35.36
N TYR A 327 -34.17 34.01 -36.26
CA TYR A 327 -33.92 33.86 -37.69
C TYR A 327 -32.85 32.82 -38.06
N GLY A 328 -32.76 31.72 -37.30
CA GLY A 328 -31.86 30.59 -37.63
C GLY A 328 -30.38 30.85 -37.30
N VAL A 329 -30.08 31.95 -36.59
CA VAL A 329 -28.72 32.25 -36.14
C VAL A 329 -28.43 31.51 -34.84
N ARG A 330 -27.27 30.87 -34.76
CA ARG A 330 -26.72 30.27 -33.53
C ARG A 330 -25.41 30.95 -33.17
N VAL A 331 -25.23 31.29 -31.91
CA VAL A 331 -24.04 31.97 -31.41
C VAL A 331 -23.30 31.06 -30.44
N ALA A 332 -22.02 30.84 -30.71
CA ALA A 332 -21.10 30.12 -29.83
C ALA A 332 -20.13 31.12 -29.19
N LEU A 333 -20.07 31.18 -27.86
CA LEU A 333 -19.07 31.97 -27.14
C LEU A 333 -17.84 31.11 -26.90
N ILE A 334 -16.72 31.49 -27.52
CA ILE A 334 -15.46 30.77 -27.36
C ILE A 334 -14.81 31.20 -26.04
N PRO A 335 -14.49 30.26 -25.11
CA PRO A 335 -13.98 30.61 -23.78
C PRO A 335 -12.65 31.36 -23.78
N SER A 336 -11.78 31.09 -24.76
CA SER A 336 -10.48 31.73 -24.93
C SER A 336 -10.14 31.83 -26.42
N THR A 337 -9.57 32.96 -26.83
CA THR A 337 -9.09 33.16 -28.20
C THR A 337 -7.90 32.26 -28.56
N GLU A 338 -7.17 31.73 -27.58
CA GLU A 338 -6.09 30.75 -27.79
C GLU A 338 -6.60 29.44 -28.40
N LEU A 339 -7.85 29.07 -28.15
CA LEU A 339 -8.46 27.86 -28.72
C LEU A 339 -8.56 27.92 -30.25
N LEU A 340 -8.67 29.13 -30.82
CA LEU A 340 -8.73 29.33 -32.28
C LEU A 340 -7.44 28.92 -33.00
N THR A 341 -6.31 28.88 -32.30
CA THR A 341 -5.01 28.54 -32.87
C THR A 341 -4.45 27.21 -32.37
N THR A 342 -5.00 26.64 -31.30
CA THR A 342 -4.49 25.43 -30.63
C THR A 342 -5.39 24.22 -30.75
N CYS A 343 -6.62 24.36 -31.28
CA CYS A 343 -7.59 23.29 -31.37
C CYS A 343 -8.27 23.22 -32.75
N ASP A 344 -8.72 22.02 -33.11
CA ASP A 344 -9.64 21.82 -34.22
C ASP A 344 -11.08 22.04 -33.76
N PHE A 345 -11.90 22.70 -34.59
CA PHE A 345 -13.31 22.93 -34.31
C PHE A 345 -14.17 21.96 -35.13
N VAL A 346 -15.00 21.18 -34.43
CA VAL A 346 -15.92 20.22 -35.04
C VAL A 346 -17.36 20.63 -34.75
N LEU A 347 -18.17 20.75 -35.79
CA LEU A 347 -19.61 20.98 -35.66
C LEU A 347 -20.36 19.66 -35.89
N ALA A 348 -20.93 19.10 -34.83
CA ALA A 348 -21.81 17.95 -34.91
C ALA A 348 -23.22 18.41 -35.31
N VAL A 349 -23.78 17.82 -36.37
CA VAL A 349 -25.08 18.22 -36.94
C VAL A 349 -25.99 17.01 -37.02
N HIS A 350 -27.23 17.17 -36.56
CA HIS A 350 -28.28 16.18 -36.70
C HIS A 350 -29.52 16.85 -37.32
N ALA A 351 -30.12 16.20 -38.32
CA ALA A 351 -31.36 16.61 -38.95
C ALA A 351 -32.14 15.39 -39.45
N GLN A 352 -33.46 15.50 -39.55
CA GLN A 352 -34.34 14.45 -40.07
C GLN A 352 -34.27 14.35 -41.60
N THR A 353 -33.11 13.96 -42.13
CA THR A 353 -32.84 13.82 -43.57
C THR A 353 -31.77 12.73 -43.82
N THR A 354 -31.44 12.44 -45.08
CA THR A 354 -30.40 11.48 -45.44
C THR A 354 -28.99 12.04 -45.25
N VAL A 355 -28.01 11.15 -44.99
CA VAL A 355 -26.61 11.54 -44.76
C VAL A 355 -26.01 12.22 -46.00
N GLU A 356 -26.29 11.73 -47.21
CA GLU A 356 -25.85 12.33 -48.48
C GLU A 356 -26.42 13.75 -48.66
N PHE A 357 -27.70 13.96 -48.35
CA PHE A 357 -28.31 15.29 -48.45
C PHE A 357 -27.64 16.28 -47.49
N LEU A 358 -27.41 15.85 -46.25
CA LEU A 358 -26.77 16.65 -45.23
C LEU A 358 -25.32 16.98 -45.61
N ARG A 359 -24.54 16.01 -46.10
CA ARG A 359 -23.14 16.22 -46.55
C ARG A 359 -23.01 17.21 -47.71
N THR A 360 -24.00 17.27 -48.60
CA THR A 360 -23.94 18.11 -49.82
C THR A 360 -24.50 19.52 -49.59
N HIS A 361 -25.60 19.63 -48.84
CA HIS A 361 -26.32 20.89 -48.69
C HIS A 361 -25.91 21.66 -47.44
N PHE A 362 -25.57 20.98 -46.35
CA PHE A 362 -25.26 21.66 -45.09
C PHE A 362 -24.05 22.61 -45.20
N PRO A 363 -22.91 22.21 -45.81
CA PRO A 363 -21.76 23.10 -45.93
C PRO A 363 -22.00 24.31 -46.84
N THR A 364 -22.93 24.20 -47.80
CA THR A 364 -23.23 25.29 -48.75
C THR A 364 -24.29 26.25 -48.22
N GLN A 365 -25.21 25.77 -47.38
CA GLN A 365 -26.31 26.55 -46.81
C GLN A 365 -25.97 27.16 -45.44
N THR A 366 -24.93 26.67 -44.77
CA THR A 366 -24.50 27.18 -43.46
C THR A 366 -23.35 28.15 -43.63
N LYS A 367 -23.44 29.30 -42.95
CA LYS A 367 -22.38 30.30 -42.90
C LYS A 367 -21.83 30.39 -41.47
N LEU A 368 -20.52 30.38 -41.36
CA LEU A 368 -19.79 30.50 -40.10
C LEU A 368 -18.93 31.76 -40.18
N GLY A 369 -19.06 32.63 -39.19
CA GLY A 369 -18.32 33.87 -39.16
C GLY A 369 -18.53 34.62 -37.85
N PRO A 370 -17.71 35.65 -37.59
CA PRO A 370 -17.87 36.50 -36.42
C PRO A 370 -19.23 37.21 -36.45
N VAL A 371 -19.82 37.44 -35.27
CA VAL A 371 -21.16 38.01 -35.09
C VAL A 371 -21.35 39.31 -35.87
N GLU A 372 -20.30 40.13 -35.97
CA GLU A 372 -20.30 41.41 -36.67
C GLU A 372 -20.48 41.27 -38.19
N LYS A 373 -20.05 40.16 -38.79
CA LYS A 373 -20.03 39.95 -40.25
C LYS A 373 -21.07 38.95 -40.75
N ILE A 374 -21.77 38.24 -39.86
CA ILE A 374 -22.67 37.15 -40.24
C ILE A 374 -23.81 37.63 -41.16
N ARG A 375 -24.34 38.84 -40.91
CA ARG A 375 -25.41 39.43 -41.71
C ARG A 375 -24.97 39.73 -43.14
N ASP A 376 -23.74 40.20 -43.31
CA ASP A 376 -23.18 40.53 -44.61
C ASP A 376 -22.83 39.25 -45.39
N LEU A 377 -22.30 38.23 -44.70
CA LEU A 377 -22.01 36.91 -45.31
C LEU A 377 -23.27 36.27 -45.91
N VAL A 378 -24.39 36.33 -45.20
CA VAL A 378 -25.68 35.77 -45.66
C VAL A 378 -26.26 36.61 -46.80
N ASN A 379 -26.32 37.94 -46.67
CA ASN A 379 -26.96 38.80 -47.67
C ASN A 379 -26.16 38.89 -48.98
N LEU A 380 -24.83 38.86 -48.89
CA LEU A 380 -23.93 38.99 -50.04
C LEU A 380 -23.54 37.64 -50.65
N HIS A 381 -24.07 36.51 -50.15
CA HIS A 381 -23.75 35.16 -50.60
C HIS A 381 -22.24 34.86 -50.63
N LEU A 382 -21.51 35.45 -49.68
CA LEU A 382 -20.06 35.26 -49.57
C LEU A 382 -19.77 33.88 -48.94
N PRO A 383 -18.65 33.23 -49.30
CA PRO A 383 -18.28 31.92 -48.77
C PRO A 383 -18.26 31.87 -47.24
#